data_AF-A0A4R5G3M6-F1
#
_entry.id   AF-A0A4R5G3M6-F1
#
_cell.length_a   1.000
_cell.length_b   1.000
_cell.length_c   1.000
_cell.angle_alpha   90.00
_cell.angle_beta   90.00
_cell.angle_gamma   90.00
#
_symmetry.space_group_name_H-M   'P 1'
#
loop_
_entity.id
_entity.type
_entity.pdbx_description
1 polymer ?
#
loop_
_entity_poly.entity_id
_entity_poly.type
_entity_poly.pdbx_seq_one_letter_code
_entity_poly.pdbx_strand_id
1 'polypeptide(L)'
;MAKKALDLNEVIDYVAQLPFKDFYKVVREYSNTQHTDFSDAMNQIVVSNFEQRLEKLEINKNCPNCGSDKVSKYGKRNNIQVFKCKECSKRFTRFSGTVLEKTRWHWDIWLKVLEMTLNSYSIEDMRQVLINDYNCSGIDTKTIWLWRLKLIHAMSEMPMPLLSGVVQVDETFIRESQKGSRKLLSTIGNTIERKPRYGRQPSHYGVMGAEFGTVVTAIDNRGYCVCKLSGLGKLSPNIFYDLFHEHLDNPSYLCSDANSVYEEYCSLTNTPHYVRPSNFLKIIGNHGYIIQATDDFEKKANQKILEHLYYEGITDKITNRGDILFEKFNEIKYQYSLSLGRVNELHNDIKNFIYGKMTNVSTKYLQDYIGYFTYIRNWRVRNGHYPTSQKDAETIFIEILKAKKNLTSTEVRQKELKLSKPSPRYMKVLKEETEKARTVIDNPYFKFNEEDGVLSFNKREYLLDLPKSRLYAIAKECHIPRYKKLAHWSLVSVVLKQENIQDILYQQLAKDRNQLIDEEDLEVMKSSGYVL
;
A
#
# COMPACT_ATOMS: atom_id res chain seq x y z
N MET A 1 44.30 49.48 -13.17
CA MET A 1 43.57 48.89 -12.02
C MET A 1 43.62 47.38 -12.17
N ALA A 2 44.34 46.67 -11.29
CA ALA A 2 44.39 45.21 -11.34
C ALA A 2 42.98 44.66 -11.11
N LYS A 3 42.45 43.86 -12.05
CA LYS A 3 41.22 43.09 -11.84
C LYS A 3 41.45 42.22 -10.61
N LYS A 4 40.82 42.58 -9.48
CA LYS A 4 40.84 41.76 -8.26
C LYS A 4 40.29 40.38 -8.65
N ALA A 5 41.11 39.35 -8.58
CA ALA A 5 40.66 37.98 -8.84
C ALA A 5 39.54 37.67 -7.83
N LEU A 6 38.34 37.34 -8.31
CA LEU A 6 37.23 36.93 -7.44
C LEU A 6 37.66 35.66 -6.70
N ASP A 7 37.68 35.73 -5.36
CA ASP A 7 37.97 34.56 -4.53
C ASP A 7 36.80 33.58 -4.60
N LEU A 8 37.10 32.28 -4.72
CA LEU A 8 36.10 31.23 -4.83
C LEU A 8 35.22 31.16 -3.57
N ASN A 9 35.78 31.41 -2.38
CA ASN A 9 35.00 31.39 -1.14
C ASN A 9 34.01 32.58 -1.09
N GLU A 10 34.44 33.77 -1.51
CA GLU A 10 33.55 34.95 -1.63
C GLU A 10 32.37 34.66 -2.57
N VAL A 11 32.62 33.98 -3.70
CA VAL A 11 31.57 33.57 -4.63
C VAL A 11 30.65 32.54 -4.00
N ILE A 12 31.18 31.50 -3.35
CA ILE A 12 30.38 30.45 -2.69
C ILE A 12 29.45 31.06 -1.63
N ASP A 13 29.96 31.96 -0.80
CA ASP A 13 29.17 32.60 0.26
C ASP A 13 28.09 33.52 -0.31
N TYR A 14 28.41 34.26 -1.38
CA TYR A 14 27.44 35.11 -2.08
C TYR A 14 26.32 34.31 -2.72
N VAL A 15 26.64 33.23 -3.43
CA VAL A 15 25.64 32.43 -4.13
C VAL A 15 24.84 31.52 -3.18
N ALA A 16 25.21 31.45 -1.91
CA ALA A 16 24.72 30.39 -1.03
C ALA A 16 23.20 30.38 -0.82
N GLN A 17 22.58 31.55 -0.94
CA GLN A 17 21.14 31.78 -0.75
C GLN A 17 20.43 32.24 -2.02
N LEU A 18 21.12 32.31 -3.16
CA LEU A 18 20.51 32.78 -4.39
C LEU A 18 19.62 31.69 -5.02
N PRO A 19 18.46 32.07 -5.59
CA PRO A 19 17.70 31.18 -6.46
C PRO A 19 18.55 30.71 -7.64
N PHE A 20 18.26 29.53 -8.16
CA PHE A 20 19.04 28.89 -9.23
C PHE A 20 19.31 29.80 -10.44
N LYS A 21 18.34 30.62 -10.85
CA LYS A 21 18.49 31.51 -12.01
C LYS A 21 19.60 32.53 -11.82
N ASP A 22 19.73 33.10 -10.62
CA ASP A 22 20.76 34.09 -10.31
C ASP A 22 22.08 33.41 -9.96
N PHE A 23 22.03 32.30 -9.21
CA PHE A 23 23.17 31.39 -9.00
C PHE A 23 23.85 31.05 -10.34
N TYR A 24 23.07 30.60 -11.32
CA TYR A 24 23.57 30.15 -12.62
C TYR A 24 24.26 31.27 -13.41
N LYS A 25 23.72 32.50 -13.36
CA LYS A 25 24.36 33.67 -13.99
C LYS A 25 25.70 34.00 -13.34
N VAL A 26 25.75 34.03 -12.01
CA VAL A 26 26.99 34.33 -11.26
C VAL A 26 28.07 33.30 -11.55
N VAL A 27 27.73 32.00 -11.55
CA VAL A 27 28.69 30.94 -11.89
C VAL A 27 29.19 31.07 -13.33
N ARG A 28 28.31 31.46 -14.27
CA ARG A 28 28.70 31.67 -15.67
C ARG A 28 29.68 32.83 -15.81
N GLU A 29 29.41 33.95 -15.15
CA GLU A 29 30.31 35.10 -15.12
C GLU A 29 31.66 34.78 -14.46
N TYR A 30 31.62 34.05 -13.34
CA TYR A 30 32.82 33.56 -12.67
C TYR A 30 33.67 32.68 -13.60
N SER A 31 33.05 31.70 -14.27
CA SER A 31 33.74 30.80 -15.20
C SER A 31 34.37 31.54 -16.37
N ASN A 32 33.66 32.52 -16.94
CA ASN A 32 34.18 33.35 -18.02
C ASN A 32 35.35 34.22 -17.57
N THR A 33 35.29 34.76 -16.34
CA THR A 33 36.32 35.64 -15.78
C THR A 33 37.58 34.87 -15.40
N GLN A 34 37.43 33.64 -14.90
CA GLN A 34 38.54 32.77 -14.49
C GLN A 34 39.05 31.86 -15.62
N HIS A 35 38.44 31.92 -16.81
CA HIS A 35 38.76 31.06 -17.96
C HIS A 35 38.73 29.55 -17.64
N THR A 36 37.82 29.14 -16.75
CA THR A 36 37.62 27.73 -16.39
C THR A 36 36.49 27.11 -17.19
N ASP A 37 36.46 25.77 -17.27
CA ASP A 37 35.30 25.06 -17.81
C ASP A 37 34.05 25.31 -16.94
N PHE A 38 32.94 25.66 -17.60
CA PHE A 38 31.70 26.02 -16.91
C PHE A 38 31.08 24.84 -16.16
N SER A 39 31.17 23.62 -16.70
CA SER A 39 30.62 22.42 -16.06
C SER A 39 31.39 22.09 -14.78
N ASP A 40 32.72 22.21 -14.82
CA ASP A 40 33.57 21.99 -13.65
C ASP A 40 33.36 23.05 -12.57
N ALA A 41 33.30 24.34 -12.96
CA ALA A 41 33.01 25.44 -12.04
C ALA A 41 31.62 25.28 -11.39
N MET A 42 30.60 24.94 -12.18
CA MET A 42 29.25 24.68 -11.70
C MET A 42 29.22 23.54 -10.69
N ASN A 43 29.86 22.41 -11.02
CA ASN A 43 29.92 21.26 -10.11
C ASN A 43 30.62 21.62 -8.80
N GLN A 44 31.76 22.31 -8.85
CA GLN A 44 32.52 22.72 -7.66
C GLN A 44 31.71 23.62 -6.73
N ILE A 45 31.04 24.64 -7.28
CA ILE A 45 30.27 25.60 -6.49
C ILE A 45 29.00 24.95 -5.93
N VAL A 46 28.28 24.13 -6.72
CA VAL A 46 27.11 23.38 -6.25
C VAL A 46 27.46 22.45 -5.09
N VAL A 47 28.54 21.68 -5.23
CA VAL A 47 28.99 20.76 -4.18
C VAL A 47 29.38 21.49 -2.90
N SER A 48 30.08 22.63 -3.03
CA SER A 48 30.48 23.44 -1.87
C SER A 48 29.25 24.06 -1.18
N ASN A 49 28.27 24.55 -1.95
CA ASN A 49 27.02 25.06 -1.39
C ASN A 49 26.25 23.98 -0.63
N PHE A 50 26.15 22.77 -1.18
CA PHE A 50 25.53 21.65 -0.47
C PHE A 50 26.28 21.30 0.80
N GLU A 51 27.61 21.28 0.80
CA GLU A 51 28.38 20.98 2.02
C GLU A 51 28.08 21.97 3.14
N GLN A 52 28.04 23.28 2.84
CA GLN A 52 27.65 24.32 3.79
C GLN A 52 26.21 24.14 4.29
N ARG A 53 25.25 23.84 3.40
CA ARG A 53 23.85 23.59 3.78
C ARG A 53 23.72 22.36 4.67
N LEU A 54 24.36 21.25 4.31
CA LEU A 54 24.35 20.00 5.07
C LEU A 54 25.02 20.17 6.43
N GLU A 55 26.05 21.01 6.53
CA GLU A 55 26.66 21.38 7.81
C GLU A 55 25.68 22.13 8.72
N LYS A 56 25.00 23.16 8.19
CA LYS A 56 23.98 23.93 8.94
C LYS A 56 22.81 23.04 9.39
N LEU A 57 22.43 22.06 8.58
CA LEU A 57 21.39 21.08 8.90
C LEU A 57 21.89 19.92 9.80
N GLU A 58 23.15 19.97 10.23
CA GLU A 58 23.82 18.94 11.03
C GLU A 58 23.80 17.53 10.42
N ILE A 59 23.66 17.43 9.09
CA ILE A 59 23.63 16.16 8.38
C ILE A 59 25.01 15.51 8.46
N ASN A 60 25.01 14.25 8.92
CA ASN A 60 26.21 13.46 9.13
C ASN A 60 27.26 14.20 9.98
N LYS A 61 26.82 14.93 11.01
CA LYS A 61 27.70 15.44 12.07
C LYS A 61 28.43 14.30 12.79
N ASN A 62 27.71 13.21 13.05
CA ASN A 62 28.22 11.97 13.61
C ASN A 62 28.49 10.93 12.52
N CYS A 63 29.26 9.89 12.84
CA CYS A 63 29.52 8.79 11.92
C CYS A 63 28.21 8.11 11.49
N PRO A 64 27.87 8.08 10.18
CA PRO A 64 26.64 7.45 9.71
C PRO A 64 26.62 5.92 9.88
N ASN A 65 27.78 5.30 10.12
CA ASN A 65 27.87 3.85 10.24
C ASN A 65 27.71 3.34 11.68
N CYS A 66 28.24 4.04 12.68
CA CYS A 66 28.20 3.59 14.08
C CYS A 66 27.62 4.61 15.06
N GLY A 67 27.19 5.79 14.60
CA GLY A 67 26.62 6.84 15.45
C GLY A 67 27.63 7.65 16.26
N SER A 68 28.90 7.22 16.32
CA SER A 68 29.97 7.89 17.08
C SER A 68 30.11 9.38 16.73
N ASP A 69 30.23 10.22 17.76
CA ASP A 69 30.58 11.63 17.67
C ASP A 69 32.09 11.88 17.52
N LYS A 70 32.93 10.86 17.76
CA LYS A 70 34.39 10.93 17.64
C LYS A 70 34.82 10.90 16.18
N VAL A 71 34.71 12.05 15.53
CA VAL A 71 35.01 12.24 14.11
C VAL A 71 36.17 13.22 13.93
N SER A 72 37.09 12.92 13.01
CA SER A 72 38.17 13.84 12.61
C SER A 72 38.17 14.10 11.10
N LYS A 73 38.57 15.31 10.69
CA LYS A 73 38.80 15.64 9.28
C LYS A 73 39.92 14.76 8.71
N TYR A 74 39.71 14.24 7.49
CA TYR A 74 40.61 13.32 6.78
C TYR A 74 40.86 13.81 5.34
N GLY A 75 41.34 15.05 5.23
CA GLY A 75 41.58 15.69 3.93
C GLY A 75 40.30 16.00 3.13
N LYS A 76 40.47 16.37 1.86
CA LYS A 76 39.38 16.66 0.93
C LYS A 76 39.47 15.75 -0.30
N ARG A 77 38.33 15.39 -0.88
CA ARG A 77 38.24 14.67 -2.16
C ARG A 77 37.28 15.43 -3.07
N ASN A 78 37.75 15.85 -4.25
CA ASN A 78 36.98 16.68 -5.17
C ASN A 78 36.37 17.91 -4.46
N ASN A 79 37.18 18.58 -3.64
CA ASN A 79 36.80 19.71 -2.78
C ASN A 79 35.81 19.44 -1.65
N ILE A 80 35.29 18.21 -1.51
CA ILE A 80 34.42 17.80 -0.40
C ILE A 80 35.27 17.40 0.80
N GLN A 81 34.91 17.87 1.99
CA GLN A 81 35.51 17.44 3.25
C GLN A 81 35.21 15.95 3.52
N VAL A 82 36.28 15.16 3.65
CA VAL A 82 36.19 13.77 4.07
C VAL A 82 36.41 13.71 5.58
N PHE A 83 35.61 12.90 6.26
CA PHE A 83 35.70 12.64 7.68
C PHE A 83 36.10 11.19 7.90
N LYS A 84 36.81 10.91 9.00
CA LYS A 84 37.13 9.56 9.47
C LYS A 84 36.61 9.41 10.90
N CYS A 85 35.82 8.37 11.12
CA CYS A 85 35.40 7.99 12.47
C CYS A 85 36.58 7.36 13.22
N LYS A 86 36.81 7.77 14.47
CA LYS A 86 37.88 7.22 15.31
C LYS A 86 37.55 5.84 15.89
N GLU A 87 36.26 5.48 15.97
CA GLU A 87 35.84 4.20 16.53
C GLU A 87 35.75 3.11 15.46
N CYS A 88 34.96 3.30 14.40
CA CYS A 88 34.82 2.28 13.35
C CYS A 88 35.80 2.44 12.19
N SER A 89 36.69 3.44 12.23
CA SER A 89 37.68 3.76 11.18
C SER A 89 37.12 4.05 9.78
N LYS A 90 35.79 4.00 9.58
CA LYS A 90 35.16 4.27 8.28
C LYS A 90 35.27 5.76 7.92
N ARG A 91 35.43 5.99 6.62
CA ARG A 91 35.45 7.33 6.01
C ARG A 91 34.08 7.67 5.47
N PHE A 92 33.67 8.92 5.60
CA PHE A 92 32.39 9.41 5.09
C PHE A 92 32.49 10.90 4.74
N THR A 93 31.50 11.41 4.01
CA THR A 93 31.30 12.84 3.78
C THR A 93 29.92 13.23 4.32
N ARG A 94 29.60 14.52 4.32
CA ARG A 94 28.24 14.95 4.68
C ARG A 94 27.16 14.35 3.78
N PHE A 95 27.52 13.96 2.56
CA PHE A 95 26.63 13.37 1.56
C PHE A 95 26.41 11.86 1.72
N SER A 96 27.25 11.15 2.50
CA SER A 96 27.20 9.70 2.58
C SER A 96 25.82 9.19 3.01
N GLY A 97 25.21 8.32 2.21
CA GLY A 97 23.88 7.73 2.48
C GLY A 97 22.69 8.66 2.21
N THR A 98 22.91 9.91 1.79
CA THR A 98 21.81 10.84 1.46
C THR A 98 21.42 10.75 -0.02
N VAL A 99 20.23 11.24 -0.38
CA VAL A 99 19.78 11.32 -1.78
C VAL A 99 20.69 12.19 -2.66
N LEU A 100 21.48 13.07 -2.04
CA LEU A 100 22.46 13.96 -2.69
C LEU A 100 23.82 13.28 -2.93
N GLU A 101 24.00 12.03 -2.53
CA GLU A 101 25.27 11.33 -2.73
C GLU A 101 25.66 11.29 -4.22
N LYS A 102 26.84 11.83 -4.54
CA LYS A 102 27.39 11.96 -5.90
C LYS A 102 26.51 12.79 -6.84
N THR A 103 25.69 13.69 -6.30
CA THR A 103 24.93 14.63 -7.12
C THR A 103 25.81 15.77 -7.61
N ARG A 104 25.46 16.30 -8.79
CA ARG A 104 26.01 17.54 -9.37
C ARG A 104 24.94 18.60 -9.60
N TRP A 105 23.71 18.33 -9.17
CA TRP A 105 22.52 19.12 -9.50
C TRP A 105 22.15 19.99 -8.32
N HIS A 106 21.90 21.28 -8.58
CA HIS A 106 21.63 22.30 -7.57
C HIS A 106 20.44 21.97 -6.65
N TRP A 107 20.42 22.55 -5.45
CA TRP A 107 19.38 22.36 -4.43
C TRP A 107 17.97 22.59 -4.98
N ASP A 108 17.74 23.73 -5.64
CA ASP A 108 16.42 24.08 -6.19
C ASP A 108 15.91 23.09 -7.24
N ILE A 109 16.82 22.41 -7.96
CA ILE A 109 16.43 21.37 -8.93
C ILE A 109 15.84 20.17 -8.19
N TRP A 110 16.47 19.73 -7.10
CA TRP A 110 15.94 18.64 -6.27
C TRP A 110 14.62 19.03 -5.60
N LEU A 111 14.52 20.25 -5.08
CA LEU A 111 13.26 20.75 -4.53
C LEU A 111 12.16 20.77 -5.59
N LYS A 112 12.46 21.24 -6.81
CA LYS A 112 11.45 21.28 -7.87
C LYS A 112 11.03 19.89 -8.32
N VAL A 113 11.96 18.94 -8.41
CA VAL A 113 11.64 17.53 -8.73
C VAL A 113 10.74 16.92 -7.64
N LEU A 114 11.01 17.22 -6.37
CA LEU A 114 10.18 16.77 -5.26
C LEU A 114 8.79 17.43 -5.31
N GLU A 115 8.70 18.74 -5.48
CA GLU A 115 7.44 19.49 -5.63
C GLU A 115 6.59 18.90 -6.78
N MET A 116 7.18 18.67 -7.94
CA MET A 116 6.50 18.05 -9.08
C MET A 116 6.10 16.60 -8.80
N THR A 117 6.88 15.86 -8.00
CA THR A 117 6.56 14.49 -7.58
C THR A 117 5.33 14.47 -6.67
N LEU A 118 5.27 15.39 -5.70
CA LEU A 118 4.15 15.57 -4.77
C LEU A 118 2.87 15.98 -5.52
N ASN A 119 3.01 16.83 -6.53
CA ASN A 119 1.92 17.26 -7.40
C ASN A 119 1.62 16.29 -8.57
N SER A 120 2.20 15.08 -8.56
CA SER A 120 1.90 14.01 -9.53
C SER A 120 2.16 14.35 -11.01
N TYR A 121 3.13 15.22 -11.30
CA TYR A 121 3.50 15.56 -12.68
C TYR A 121 3.95 14.32 -13.46
N SER A 122 3.74 14.30 -14.77
CA SER A 122 4.32 13.26 -15.63
C SER A 122 5.83 13.45 -15.75
N ILE A 123 6.57 12.38 -16.10
CA ILE A 123 8.02 12.47 -16.30
C ILE A 123 8.38 13.43 -17.44
N GLU A 124 7.52 13.55 -18.45
CA GLU A 124 7.75 14.46 -19.57
C GLU A 124 7.49 15.92 -19.16
N ASP A 125 6.43 16.19 -18.39
CA ASP A 125 6.19 17.56 -17.87
C ASP A 125 7.33 18.00 -16.95
N MET A 126 7.80 17.09 -16.09
CA MET A 126 8.98 17.32 -15.25
C MET A 126 10.19 17.69 -16.09
N ARG A 127 10.41 16.99 -17.21
CA ARG A 127 11.52 17.25 -18.13
C ARG A 127 11.42 18.64 -18.75
N GLN A 128 10.25 19.03 -19.22
CA GLN A 128 10.04 20.34 -19.84
C GLN A 128 10.30 21.48 -18.86
N VAL A 129 9.78 21.38 -17.62
CA VAL A 129 10.05 22.36 -16.56
C VAL A 129 11.55 22.46 -16.27
N LEU A 130 12.26 21.33 -16.15
CA LEU A 130 13.70 21.33 -15.88
C LEU A 130 14.53 21.94 -17.04
N ILE A 131 14.13 21.72 -18.29
CA ILE A 131 14.79 22.31 -19.45
C ILE A 131 14.56 23.83 -19.47
N ASN A 132 13.31 24.25 -19.34
CA ASN A 132 12.91 25.65 -19.53
C ASN A 132 13.33 26.55 -18.36
N ASP A 133 13.16 26.08 -17.13
CA ASP A 133 13.33 26.93 -15.94
C ASP A 133 14.70 26.73 -15.27
N TYR A 134 15.32 25.56 -15.47
CA TYR A 134 16.56 25.17 -14.77
C TYR A 134 17.74 24.87 -15.71
N ASN A 135 17.66 25.25 -16.99
CA ASN A 135 18.73 25.06 -17.98
C ASN A 135 19.27 23.61 -18.06
N CYS A 136 18.43 22.61 -17.78
CA CYS A 136 18.81 21.19 -17.80
C CYS A 136 18.71 20.60 -19.21
N SER A 137 19.22 21.31 -20.22
CA SER A 137 19.18 20.88 -21.62
C SER A 137 19.84 19.51 -21.80
N GLY A 138 19.13 18.59 -22.46
CA GLY A 138 19.62 17.22 -22.70
C GLY A 138 19.43 16.25 -21.54
N ILE A 139 18.71 16.62 -20.48
CA ILE A 139 18.37 15.66 -19.41
C ILE A 139 17.50 14.51 -19.95
N ASP A 140 17.91 13.28 -19.63
CA ASP A 140 17.23 12.05 -20.05
C ASP A 140 16.09 11.69 -19.08
N THR A 141 14.97 11.18 -19.63
CA THR A 141 13.78 10.81 -18.85
C THR A 141 14.04 9.72 -17.82
N LYS A 142 15.00 8.81 -18.05
CA LYS A 142 15.40 7.79 -17.07
C LYS A 142 16.10 8.42 -15.88
N THR A 143 16.80 9.54 -16.07
CA THR A 143 17.44 10.28 -14.97
C THR A 143 16.37 10.89 -14.06
N ILE A 144 15.37 11.55 -14.64
CA ILE A 144 14.25 12.15 -13.91
C ILE A 144 13.44 11.07 -13.20
N TRP A 145 13.13 9.96 -13.90
CA TRP A 145 12.44 8.81 -13.30
C TRP A 145 13.23 8.23 -12.12
N LEU A 146 14.56 8.11 -12.23
CA LEU A 146 15.40 7.64 -11.14
C LEU A 146 15.36 8.60 -9.94
N TRP A 147 15.41 9.92 -10.16
CA TRP A 147 15.31 10.89 -9.07
C TRP A 147 13.96 10.85 -8.38
N ARG A 148 12.88 10.78 -9.15
CA ARG A 148 11.53 10.60 -8.60
C ARG A 148 11.45 9.34 -7.76
N LEU A 149 11.97 8.22 -8.27
CA LEU A 149 11.96 6.95 -7.52
C LEU A 149 12.81 7.01 -6.25
N LYS A 150 13.97 7.70 -6.28
CA LYS A 150 14.78 7.95 -5.08
C LYS A 150 14.00 8.70 -4.00
N LEU A 151 13.30 9.76 -4.37
CA LEU A 151 12.50 10.57 -3.45
C LEU A 151 11.30 9.77 -2.90
N ILE A 152 10.60 9.04 -3.77
CA ILE A 152 9.50 8.13 -3.37
C ILE A 152 9.99 7.09 -2.37
N HIS A 153 11.12 6.44 -2.65
CA HIS A 153 11.72 5.45 -1.76
C HIS A 153 12.14 6.05 -0.41
N ALA A 154 12.75 7.24 -0.42
CA ALA A 154 13.13 7.90 0.81
C ALA A 154 11.92 8.26 1.69
N MET A 155 10.82 8.72 1.08
CA MET A 155 9.56 8.99 1.79
C MET A 155 8.86 7.71 2.25
N SER A 156 8.93 6.62 1.49
CA SER A 156 8.31 5.34 1.86
C SER A 156 8.97 4.67 3.06
N GLU A 157 10.25 4.97 3.28
CA GLU A 157 11.06 4.46 4.39
C GLU A 157 10.98 5.34 5.64
N MET A 158 10.16 6.40 5.63
CA MET A 158 9.94 7.24 6.80
C MET A 158 9.18 6.48 7.88
N PRO A 159 9.44 6.77 9.18
CA PRO A 159 8.69 6.16 10.27
C PRO A 159 7.18 6.35 10.11
N MET A 160 6.45 5.25 10.24
CA MET A 160 4.98 5.24 10.24
C MET A 160 4.43 5.53 11.64
N PRO A 161 3.21 6.09 11.76
CA PRO A 161 2.60 6.38 13.05
C PRO A 161 2.12 5.11 13.76
N LEU A 162 1.99 5.19 15.09
CA LEU A 162 1.22 4.21 15.88
C LEU A 162 -0.27 4.54 15.78
N LEU A 163 -1.07 3.55 15.39
CA LEU A 163 -2.52 3.61 15.31
C LEU A 163 -3.12 3.23 16.67
N SER A 164 -4.11 3.99 17.13
CA SER A 164 -4.72 3.81 18.46
C SER A 164 -6.23 4.09 18.41
N GLY A 165 -6.96 3.79 19.48
CA GLY A 165 -8.40 4.01 19.53
C GLY A 165 -9.15 3.05 18.61
N VAL A 166 -10.02 3.55 17.74
CA VAL A 166 -10.77 2.71 16.79
C VAL A 166 -10.02 2.61 15.48
N VAL A 167 -9.46 1.44 15.19
CA VAL A 167 -8.68 1.17 13.98
C VAL A 167 -9.51 0.31 13.03
N GLN A 168 -9.68 0.78 11.80
CA GLN A 168 -10.30 0.02 10.72
C GLN A 168 -9.21 -0.61 9.87
N VAL A 169 -9.32 -1.90 9.57
CA VAL A 169 -8.35 -2.66 8.80
C VAL A 169 -9.06 -3.48 7.73
N ASP A 170 -8.50 -3.46 6.52
CA ASP A 170 -9.02 -4.19 5.37
C ASP A 170 -7.93 -4.27 4.27
N GLU A 171 -8.11 -5.16 3.31
CA GLU A 171 -7.22 -5.38 2.18
C GLU A 171 -7.75 -4.73 0.89
N THR A 172 -6.84 -4.14 0.11
CA THR A 172 -7.10 -3.78 -1.28
C THR A 172 -6.11 -4.44 -2.22
N PHE A 173 -6.59 -4.79 -3.41
CA PHE A 173 -5.85 -5.57 -4.38
C PHE A 173 -5.39 -4.71 -5.57
N ILE A 174 -4.09 -4.71 -5.84
CA ILE A 174 -3.49 -4.04 -6.99
C ILE A 174 -3.03 -5.10 -7.98
N ARG A 175 -3.55 -5.08 -9.22
CA ARG A 175 -3.18 -6.07 -10.23
C ARG A 175 -1.67 -6.04 -10.44
N GLU A 176 -1.05 -7.22 -10.43
CA GLU A 176 0.38 -7.37 -10.66
C GLU A 176 0.78 -6.68 -11.97
N SER A 177 1.94 -6.06 -12.03
CA SER A 177 2.41 -5.33 -13.20
C SER A 177 3.93 -5.36 -13.28
N GLN A 178 4.44 -5.68 -14.47
CA GLN A 178 5.87 -5.66 -14.78
C GLN A 178 6.17 -4.54 -15.77
N LYS A 179 5.48 -3.40 -15.61
CA LYS A 179 5.69 -2.19 -16.41
C LYS A 179 7.18 -1.85 -16.46
N GLY A 180 7.70 -1.66 -17.67
CA GLY A 180 9.12 -1.37 -17.91
C GLY A 180 10.04 -2.60 -17.94
N SER A 181 9.53 -3.82 -17.75
CA SER A 181 10.30 -5.04 -17.99
C SER A 181 10.25 -5.46 -19.46
N ARG A 182 11.37 -5.98 -19.97
CA ARG A 182 11.45 -6.63 -21.29
C ARG A 182 11.21 -8.14 -21.23
N LYS A 183 11.33 -8.73 -20.03
CA LYS A 183 11.09 -10.15 -19.76
C LYS A 183 9.95 -10.25 -18.75
N LEU A 184 8.80 -10.74 -19.19
CA LEU A 184 7.61 -10.81 -18.36
C LEU A 184 7.51 -12.21 -17.77
N LEU A 185 7.55 -12.30 -16.45
CA LEU A 185 7.46 -13.57 -15.73
C LEU A 185 6.01 -13.92 -15.43
N SER A 186 5.64 -15.20 -15.55
CA SER A 186 4.33 -15.64 -15.08
C SER A 186 4.28 -15.61 -13.55
N THR A 187 3.21 -15.07 -12.99
CA THR A 187 2.90 -15.27 -11.57
C THR A 187 2.01 -16.49 -11.34
N ILE A 188 1.45 -17.05 -12.42
CA ILE A 188 0.45 -18.10 -12.37
C ILE A 188 0.96 -19.32 -13.15
N GLY A 189 1.65 -20.24 -12.47
CA GLY A 189 2.00 -21.56 -13.03
C GLY A 189 3.47 -21.83 -13.25
N ASN A 190 3.73 -22.94 -13.94
CA ASN A 190 5.07 -23.52 -14.12
C ASN A 190 5.85 -22.90 -15.30
N THR A 191 5.17 -22.12 -16.15
CA THR A 191 5.84 -21.39 -17.24
C THR A 191 6.61 -20.21 -16.67
N ILE A 192 7.87 -20.08 -17.08
CA ILE A 192 8.73 -19.00 -16.59
C ILE A 192 8.25 -17.64 -17.12
N GLU A 193 7.75 -17.60 -18.36
CA GLU A 193 7.35 -16.35 -19.03
C GLU A 193 5.84 -16.25 -19.26
N ARG A 194 5.34 -15.01 -19.34
CA ARG A 194 3.96 -14.69 -19.72
C ARG A 194 3.90 -13.70 -20.88
N LYS A 195 2.81 -13.74 -21.63
CA LYS A 195 2.56 -12.75 -22.69
C LYS A 195 2.30 -11.35 -22.10
N PRO A 196 2.63 -10.28 -22.85
CA PRO A 196 2.14 -8.94 -22.53
C PRO A 196 0.61 -8.92 -22.47
N ARG A 197 0.07 -8.13 -21.54
CA ARG A 197 -1.37 -7.88 -21.46
C ARG A 197 -1.66 -6.56 -22.14
N TYR A 198 -2.58 -6.57 -23.09
CA TYR A 198 -3.09 -5.39 -23.78
C TYR A 198 -4.56 -5.22 -23.43
N GLY A 199 -4.97 -3.98 -23.14
CA GLY A 199 -6.31 -3.70 -22.66
C GLY A 199 -6.59 -4.27 -21.27
N ARG A 200 -7.88 -4.35 -20.92
CA ARG A 200 -8.31 -5.07 -19.72
C ARG A 200 -8.36 -6.56 -20.04
N GLN A 201 -7.67 -7.35 -19.24
CA GLN A 201 -7.75 -8.80 -19.30
C GLN A 201 -8.16 -9.33 -17.93
N PRO A 202 -9.17 -10.20 -17.87
CA PRO A 202 -9.67 -10.69 -16.60
C PRO A 202 -8.59 -11.48 -15.85
N SER A 203 -8.71 -11.53 -14.53
CA SER A 203 -7.96 -12.50 -13.73
C SER A 203 -8.39 -13.92 -14.04
N HIS A 204 -7.47 -14.88 -13.91
CA HIS A 204 -7.79 -16.29 -14.06
C HIS A 204 -8.32 -16.90 -12.76
N TYR A 205 -7.75 -16.49 -11.62
CA TYR A 205 -8.02 -17.06 -10.29
C TYR A 205 -8.30 -16.00 -9.22
N GLY A 206 -8.57 -14.75 -9.64
CA GLY A 206 -8.96 -13.67 -8.75
C GLY A 206 -7.88 -13.30 -7.72
N VAL A 207 -8.33 -12.72 -6.62
CA VAL A 207 -7.48 -12.27 -5.50
C VAL A 207 -6.84 -13.42 -4.71
N MET A 208 -7.40 -14.63 -4.83
CA MET A 208 -6.85 -15.84 -4.22
C MET A 208 -5.57 -16.32 -4.92
N GLY A 209 -5.37 -15.94 -6.18
CA GLY A 209 -4.17 -16.25 -6.96
C GLY A 209 -3.07 -15.19 -6.84
N ALA A 210 -1.87 -15.51 -7.33
CA ALA A 210 -0.72 -14.58 -7.35
C ALA A 210 -0.83 -13.47 -8.42
N GLU A 211 -2.05 -13.08 -8.80
CA GLU A 211 -2.33 -12.09 -9.85
C GLU A 211 -2.42 -10.66 -9.34
N PHE A 212 -2.57 -10.50 -8.03
CA PHE A 212 -2.72 -9.23 -7.36
C PHE A 212 -1.71 -9.12 -6.23
N GLY A 213 -1.14 -7.94 -6.08
CA GLY A 213 -0.44 -7.54 -4.87
C GLY A 213 -1.47 -7.09 -3.83
N THR A 214 -1.45 -7.74 -2.68
CA THR A 214 -2.39 -7.49 -1.58
C THR A 214 -1.81 -6.39 -0.69
N VAL A 215 -2.50 -5.27 -0.65
CA VAL A 215 -2.13 -4.12 0.18
C VAL A 215 -3.07 -4.11 1.37
N VAL A 216 -2.53 -4.44 2.53
CA VAL A 216 -3.27 -4.31 3.79
C VAL A 216 -3.23 -2.85 4.20
N THR A 217 -4.38 -2.32 4.60
CA THR A 217 -4.51 -0.93 5.02
C THR A 217 -5.16 -0.87 6.39
N ALA A 218 -4.62 -0.02 7.26
CA ALA A 218 -5.16 0.26 8.58
C ALA A 218 -5.29 1.77 8.75
N ILE A 219 -6.41 2.23 9.30
CA ILE A 219 -6.67 3.66 9.55
C ILE A 219 -7.37 3.86 10.90
N ASP A 220 -6.84 4.76 11.72
CA ASP A 220 -7.43 5.09 13.01
C ASP A 220 -8.51 6.19 12.91
N ASN A 221 -9.15 6.50 14.03
CA ASN A 221 -10.16 7.56 14.12
C ASN A 221 -9.61 8.98 14.05
N ARG A 222 -8.29 9.17 14.19
CA ARG A 222 -7.60 10.45 13.96
C ARG A 222 -7.32 10.68 12.48
N GLY A 223 -7.37 9.62 11.67
CA GLY A 223 -7.11 9.62 10.23
C GLY A 223 -5.70 9.20 9.85
N TYR A 224 -4.84 8.84 10.83
CA TYR A 224 -3.53 8.27 10.53
C TYR A 224 -3.70 6.88 9.95
N CYS A 225 -2.90 6.54 8.95
CA CYS A 225 -2.95 5.24 8.29
C CYS A 225 -1.59 4.57 8.16
N VAL A 226 -1.64 3.25 8.06
CA VAL A 226 -0.51 2.37 7.76
C VAL A 226 -0.94 1.47 6.62
N CYS A 227 -0.24 1.52 5.50
CA CYS A 227 -0.52 0.68 4.34
C CYS A 227 0.74 -0.08 3.93
N LYS A 228 0.63 -1.41 3.78
CA LYS A 228 1.77 -2.26 3.46
C LYS A 228 1.37 -3.35 2.47
N LEU A 229 2.25 -3.62 1.52
CA LEU A 229 2.16 -4.73 0.58
C LEU A 229 2.53 -6.03 1.31
N SER A 230 1.56 -6.91 1.53
CA SER A 230 1.76 -8.16 2.26
C SER A 230 2.38 -9.26 1.40
N GLY A 231 2.01 -9.31 0.13
CA GLY A 231 2.40 -10.37 -0.78
C GLY A 231 1.65 -10.34 -2.10
N LEU A 232 1.78 -11.42 -2.87
CA LEU A 232 0.86 -11.73 -3.95
C LEU A 232 -0.19 -12.73 -3.46
N GLY A 233 -1.46 -12.46 -3.75
CA GLY A 233 -2.59 -13.31 -3.36
C GLY A 233 -3.00 -13.17 -1.89
N LYS A 234 -3.66 -14.21 -1.36
CA LYS A 234 -4.32 -14.18 -0.04
C LYS A 234 -3.40 -13.75 1.11
N LEU A 235 -3.92 -12.90 2.01
CA LEU A 235 -3.24 -12.54 3.26
C LEU A 235 -3.18 -13.74 4.22
N SER A 236 -2.09 -13.87 4.98
CA SER A 236 -1.98 -14.84 6.07
C SER A 236 -1.90 -14.15 7.44
N PRO A 237 -2.37 -14.80 8.51
CA PRO A 237 -2.34 -14.25 9.88
C PRO A 237 -0.92 -13.85 10.33
N ASN A 238 0.08 -14.70 10.07
CA ASN A 238 1.48 -14.42 10.44
C ASN A 238 2.02 -13.17 9.72
N ILE A 239 1.74 -13.03 8.42
CA ILE A 239 2.18 -11.86 7.64
C ILE A 239 1.49 -10.60 8.17
N PHE A 240 0.21 -10.68 8.54
CA PHE A 240 -0.50 -9.55 9.14
C PHE A 240 0.14 -9.13 10.46
N TYR A 241 0.41 -10.10 11.36
CA TYR A 241 1.08 -9.84 12.63
C TYR A 241 2.44 -9.16 12.44
N ASP A 242 3.31 -9.72 11.59
CA ASP A 242 4.65 -9.19 11.32
C ASP A 242 4.63 -7.76 10.76
N LEU A 243 3.61 -7.43 9.95
CA LEU A 243 3.52 -6.14 9.30
C LEU A 243 2.85 -5.06 10.17
N PHE A 244 1.87 -5.43 11.00
CA PHE A 244 1.00 -4.45 11.67
C PHE A 244 1.09 -4.44 13.19
N HIS A 245 1.59 -5.48 13.84
CA HIS A 245 1.60 -5.53 15.31
C HIS A 245 2.36 -4.36 15.93
N GLU A 246 3.54 -4.00 15.40
CA GLU A 246 4.32 -2.85 15.88
C GLU A 246 3.68 -1.48 15.58
N HIS A 247 2.61 -1.44 14.78
CA HIS A 247 1.92 -0.21 14.37
C HIS A 247 0.57 -0.05 15.07
N LEU A 248 0.16 -1.01 15.90
CA LEU A 248 -1.10 -1.01 16.63
C LEU A 248 -0.82 -0.82 18.12
N ASP A 249 -1.15 0.35 18.66
CA ASP A 249 -1.03 0.66 20.08
C ASP A 249 -2.37 0.46 20.79
N ASN A 250 -2.55 -0.75 21.32
CA ASN A 250 -3.69 -1.17 22.15
C ASN A 250 -5.03 -0.59 21.67
N PRO A 251 -5.43 -0.90 20.42
CA PRO A 251 -6.65 -0.34 19.85
C PRO A 251 -7.86 -0.69 20.74
N SER A 252 -8.72 0.31 20.98
CA SER A 252 -9.98 0.11 21.71
C SER A 252 -10.90 -0.85 20.98
N TYR A 253 -10.91 -0.76 19.64
CA TYR A 253 -11.58 -1.69 18.74
C TYR A 253 -10.79 -1.80 17.44
N LEU A 254 -10.57 -3.04 16.99
CA LEU A 254 -10.25 -3.31 15.59
C LEU A 254 -11.56 -3.51 14.83
N CYS A 255 -11.68 -2.93 13.64
CA CYS A 255 -12.85 -3.10 12.76
C CYS A 255 -12.39 -3.70 11.44
N SER A 256 -12.90 -4.87 11.07
CA SER A 256 -12.65 -5.46 9.75
C SER A 256 -13.90 -6.10 9.16
N ASP A 257 -13.74 -6.65 7.96
CA ASP A 257 -14.69 -7.60 7.38
C ASP A 257 -14.67 -8.94 8.15
N ALA A 258 -15.36 -9.95 7.60
CA ALA A 258 -15.44 -11.28 8.20
C ALA A 258 -14.22 -12.18 7.89
N ASN A 259 -13.08 -11.60 7.47
CA ASN A 259 -11.88 -12.38 7.18
C ASN A 259 -11.25 -12.93 8.47
N SER A 260 -11.00 -14.25 8.48
CA SER A 260 -10.43 -14.99 9.61
C SER A 260 -9.10 -14.45 10.13
N VAL A 261 -8.29 -13.80 9.27
CA VAL A 261 -6.97 -13.27 9.62
C VAL A 261 -7.10 -12.28 10.78
N TYR A 262 -8.10 -11.41 10.73
CA TYR A 262 -8.31 -10.39 11.74
C TYR A 262 -8.88 -10.96 13.04
N GLU A 263 -9.78 -11.94 12.94
CA GLU A 263 -10.31 -12.63 14.12
C GLU A 263 -9.20 -13.37 14.88
N GLU A 264 -8.30 -14.06 14.17
CA GLU A 264 -7.16 -14.75 14.77
C GLU A 264 -6.19 -13.77 15.45
N TYR A 265 -5.86 -12.67 14.78
CA TYR A 265 -5.03 -11.60 15.36
C TYR A 265 -5.66 -11.01 16.63
N CYS A 266 -6.95 -10.69 16.58
CA CYS A 266 -7.66 -10.11 17.71
C CYS A 266 -7.78 -11.09 18.88
N SER A 267 -7.98 -12.38 18.59
CA SER A 267 -8.01 -13.44 19.60
C SER A 267 -6.65 -13.57 20.30
N LEU A 268 -5.56 -13.55 19.53
CA LEU A 268 -4.19 -13.64 20.06
C LEU A 268 -3.82 -12.44 20.94
N THR A 269 -4.26 -11.23 20.55
CA THR A 269 -3.95 -9.98 21.26
C THR A 269 -4.99 -9.58 22.29
N ASN A 270 -6.07 -10.35 22.43
CA ASN A 270 -7.24 -10.02 23.25
C ASN A 270 -7.81 -8.61 22.92
N THR A 271 -7.81 -8.27 21.63
CA THR A 271 -8.31 -6.98 21.12
C THR A 271 -9.81 -7.11 20.81
N PRO A 272 -10.67 -6.19 21.29
CA PRO A 272 -12.08 -6.16 20.90
C PRO A 272 -12.22 -5.97 19.39
N HIS A 273 -12.99 -6.85 18.74
CA HIS A 273 -13.04 -6.90 17.29
C HIS A 273 -14.46 -6.74 16.77
N TYR A 274 -14.71 -5.64 16.07
CA TYR A 274 -15.95 -5.39 15.36
C TYR A 274 -15.88 -5.95 13.95
N VAL A 275 -16.68 -6.97 13.69
CA VAL A 275 -16.77 -7.64 12.39
C VAL A 275 -18.01 -7.12 11.67
N ARG A 276 -17.85 -6.65 10.43
CA ARG A 276 -18.97 -6.31 9.55
C ARG A 276 -18.88 -7.09 8.24
N PRO A 277 -19.81 -8.02 7.94
CA PRO A 277 -19.82 -8.75 6.69
C PRO A 277 -19.92 -7.83 5.46
N SER A 278 -19.20 -8.14 4.38
CA SER A 278 -19.22 -7.33 3.14
C SER A 278 -20.61 -7.26 2.49
N ASN A 279 -21.39 -8.33 2.59
CA ASN A 279 -22.76 -8.41 2.07
C ASN A 279 -23.83 -7.90 3.06
N PHE A 280 -23.43 -7.21 4.14
CA PHE A 280 -24.33 -6.72 5.19
C PHE A 280 -25.58 -6.01 4.64
N LEU A 281 -25.40 -5.08 3.69
CA LEU A 281 -26.54 -4.32 3.12
C LEU A 281 -27.53 -5.21 2.35
N LYS A 282 -27.03 -6.23 1.63
CA LYS A 282 -27.89 -7.19 0.92
C LYS A 282 -28.61 -8.11 1.91
N ILE A 283 -27.92 -8.58 2.95
CA ILE A 283 -28.49 -9.42 4.00
C ILE A 283 -29.69 -8.72 4.63
N ILE A 284 -29.50 -7.49 5.13
CA ILE A 284 -30.59 -6.78 5.80
C ILE A 284 -31.74 -6.47 4.83
N GLY A 285 -31.43 -6.09 3.58
CA GLY A 285 -32.43 -5.82 2.55
C GLY A 285 -33.30 -7.04 2.22
N ASN A 286 -32.69 -8.23 2.11
CA ASN A 286 -33.42 -9.49 1.89
C ASN A 286 -34.36 -9.85 3.04
N HIS A 287 -34.13 -9.33 4.24
CA HIS A 287 -34.98 -9.52 5.43
C HIS A 287 -35.98 -8.37 5.62
N GLY A 288 -36.15 -7.51 4.62
CA GLY A 288 -37.14 -6.43 4.62
C GLY A 288 -36.67 -5.13 5.27
N TYR A 289 -35.35 -4.96 5.46
CA TYR A 289 -34.81 -3.69 5.98
C TYR A 289 -34.99 -2.56 4.98
N ILE A 290 -35.59 -1.46 5.42
CA ILE A 290 -35.81 -0.27 4.59
C ILE A 290 -34.67 0.72 4.81
N ILE A 291 -33.87 0.96 3.77
CA ILE A 291 -32.78 1.95 3.81
C ILE A 291 -33.41 3.34 3.92
N GLN A 292 -32.93 4.16 4.87
CA GLN A 292 -33.43 5.52 5.14
C GLN A 292 -34.92 5.59 5.54
N ALA A 293 -35.38 4.64 6.36
CA ALA A 293 -36.70 4.66 6.99
C ALA A 293 -37.04 6.05 7.58
N THR A 294 -38.17 6.62 7.16
CA THR A 294 -38.53 8.01 7.50
C THR A 294 -39.48 8.08 8.69
N ASP A 295 -40.46 7.17 8.75
CA ASP A 295 -41.41 7.09 9.86
C ASP A 295 -40.95 6.15 10.98
N ASP A 296 -41.56 6.32 12.15
CA ASP A 296 -41.18 5.60 13.37
C ASP A 296 -41.59 4.12 13.35
N PHE A 297 -42.57 3.74 12.52
CA PHE A 297 -42.97 2.35 12.38
C PHE A 297 -41.91 1.57 11.60
N GLU A 298 -41.43 2.11 10.47
CA GLU A 298 -40.33 1.54 9.69
C GLU A 298 -39.04 1.43 10.52
N LYS A 299 -38.70 2.45 11.32
CA LYS A 299 -37.52 2.39 12.21
C LYS A 299 -37.62 1.27 13.24
N LYS A 300 -38.79 1.09 13.86
CA LYS A 300 -39.03 0.00 14.82
C LYS A 300 -38.97 -1.38 14.13
N ALA A 301 -39.49 -1.50 12.92
CA ALA A 301 -39.41 -2.73 12.13
C ALA A 301 -37.95 -3.07 11.79
N ASN A 302 -37.19 -2.08 11.30
CA ASN A 302 -35.76 -2.20 11.03
C ASN A 302 -34.97 -2.63 12.27
N GLN A 303 -35.27 -2.05 13.43
CA GLN A 303 -34.60 -2.43 14.68
C GLN A 303 -34.83 -3.90 15.04
N LYS A 304 -36.08 -4.39 14.91
CA LYS A 304 -36.40 -5.81 15.15
C LYS A 304 -35.69 -6.74 14.17
N ILE A 305 -35.58 -6.34 12.90
CA ILE A 305 -34.86 -7.12 11.88
C ILE A 305 -33.38 -7.21 12.27
N LEU A 306 -32.74 -6.10 12.61
CA LEU A 306 -31.34 -6.07 13.02
C LEU A 306 -31.11 -6.89 14.30
N GLU A 307 -32.01 -6.81 15.28
CA GLU A 307 -31.93 -7.60 16.52
C GLU A 307 -32.01 -9.10 16.24
N HIS A 308 -32.97 -9.51 15.42
CA HIS A 308 -33.13 -10.90 15.02
C HIS A 308 -31.86 -11.44 14.33
N LEU A 309 -31.37 -10.70 13.33
CA LEU A 309 -30.18 -11.10 12.57
C LEU A 309 -28.89 -11.11 13.41
N TYR A 310 -28.80 -10.22 14.40
CA TYR A 310 -27.70 -10.19 15.35
C TYR A 310 -27.64 -11.49 16.18
N TYR A 311 -28.76 -11.90 16.77
CA TYR A 311 -28.80 -13.14 17.55
C TYR A 311 -28.70 -14.41 16.70
N GLU A 312 -29.04 -14.35 15.41
CA GLU A 312 -28.73 -15.42 14.46
C GLU A 312 -27.24 -15.48 14.05
N GLY A 313 -26.45 -14.46 14.39
CA GLY A 313 -25.04 -14.37 14.07
C GLY A 313 -24.74 -14.08 12.59
N ILE A 314 -25.69 -13.45 11.88
CA ILE A 314 -25.61 -13.21 10.43
C ILE A 314 -25.10 -11.78 10.13
N THR A 315 -25.37 -10.81 11.01
CA THR A 315 -24.96 -9.42 10.86
C THR A 315 -23.65 -9.10 11.56
N ASP A 316 -23.33 -7.81 11.64
CA ASP A 316 -22.20 -7.31 12.39
C ASP A 316 -22.26 -7.69 13.87
N LYS A 317 -21.08 -7.91 14.45
CA LYS A 317 -20.91 -8.36 15.84
C LYS A 317 -19.61 -7.84 16.43
N ILE A 318 -19.48 -7.94 17.75
CA ILE A 318 -18.21 -7.70 18.45
C ILE A 318 -17.76 -9.03 19.05
N THR A 319 -16.56 -9.48 18.69
CA THR A 319 -15.89 -10.63 19.29
C THR A 319 -14.85 -10.17 20.32
N ASN A 320 -14.30 -11.10 21.10
CA ASN A 320 -13.33 -10.85 22.18
C ASN A 320 -13.81 -9.93 23.30
N ARG A 321 -15.12 -9.95 23.58
CA ARG A 321 -15.74 -9.27 24.74
C ARG A 321 -16.81 -10.10 25.46
N GLY A 322 -16.87 -11.40 25.19
CA GLY A 322 -17.99 -12.26 25.62
C GLY A 322 -19.28 -11.93 24.87
N ASP A 323 -20.38 -12.56 25.30
CA ASP A 323 -21.70 -12.32 24.72
C ASP A 323 -22.23 -10.94 25.12
N ILE A 324 -22.69 -10.16 24.15
CA ILE A 324 -23.21 -8.81 24.34
C ILE A 324 -24.67 -8.79 23.91
N LEU A 325 -25.55 -8.16 24.69
CA LEU A 325 -26.94 -7.94 24.30
C LEU A 325 -27.02 -6.93 23.15
N PHE A 326 -27.99 -7.10 22.25
CA PHE A 326 -28.14 -6.25 21.07
C PHE A 326 -28.20 -4.74 21.37
N GLU A 327 -28.91 -4.35 22.43
CA GLU A 327 -28.98 -2.95 22.88
C GLU A 327 -27.59 -2.40 23.22
N LYS A 328 -26.82 -3.16 24.00
CA LYS A 328 -25.47 -2.76 24.41
C LYS A 328 -24.49 -2.74 23.24
N PHE A 329 -24.63 -3.70 22.32
CA PHE A 329 -23.87 -3.72 21.07
C PHE A 329 -24.12 -2.43 20.26
N ASN A 330 -25.38 -2.02 20.09
CA ASN A 330 -25.72 -0.80 19.38
C ASN A 330 -25.18 0.45 20.08
N GLU A 331 -25.30 0.56 21.41
CA GLU A 331 -24.71 1.66 22.16
C GLU A 331 -23.20 1.80 21.87
N ILE A 332 -22.46 0.69 21.94
CA ILE A 332 -21.02 0.66 21.66
C ILE A 332 -20.75 1.07 20.21
N LYS A 333 -21.49 0.48 19.26
CA LYS A 333 -21.33 0.75 17.83
C LYS A 333 -21.49 2.24 17.51
N TYR A 334 -22.51 2.89 18.08
CA TYR A 334 -22.74 4.32 17.89
C TYR A 334 -21.74 5.19 18.66
N GLN A 335 -21.48 4.89 19.93
CA GLN A 335 -20.55 5.64 20.78
C GLN A 335 -19.14 5.70 20.17
N TYR A 336 -18.66 4.58 19.63
CA TYR A 336 -17.32 4.48 19.04
C TYR A 336 -17.32 4.65 17.52
N SER A 337 -18.48 4.89 16.90
CA SER A 337 -18.62 5.03 15.44
C SER A 337 -18.01 3.86 14.66
N LEU A 338 -18.25 2.63 15.13
CA LEU A 338 -17.69 1.41 14.56
C LEU A 338 -18.23 1.18 13.15
N SER A 339 -17.33 1.07 12.18
CA SER A 339 -17.63 0.95 10.76
C SER A 339 -16.39 0.55 9.97
N LEU A 340 -16.56 0.35 8.65
CA LEU A 340 -15.46 0.17 7.69
C LEU A 340 -15.39 1.35 6.68
N GLY A 341 -16.03 2.48 6.99
CA GLY A 341 -16.16 3.58 6.03
C GLY A 341 -14.82 4.24 5.67
N ARG A 342 -13.95 4.45 6.66
CA ARG A 342 -12.66 5.13 6.47
C ARG A 342 -11.68 4.28 5.67
N VAL A 343 -11.65 2.97 5.92
CA VAL A 343 -10.77 2.06 5.20
C VAL A 343 -11.22 1.87 3.75
N ASN A 344 -12.54 1.84 3.49
CA ASN A 344 -13.08 1.84 2.13
C ASN A 344 -12.76 3.11 1.33
N GLU A 345 -12.83 4.29 1.97
CA GLU A 345 -12.35 5.54 1.34
C GLU A 345 -10.86 5.45 1.00
N LEU A 346 -10.05 4.93 1.92
CA LEU A 346 -8.62 4.73 1.73
C LEU A 346 -8.30 3.78 0.57
N HIS A 347 -9.07 2.70 0.39
CA HIS A 347 -8.96 1.79 -0.74
C HIS A 347 -9.18 2.50 -2.08
N ASN A 348 -10.24 3.32 -2.16
CA ASN A 348 -10.53 4.11 -3.36
C ASN A 348 -9.42 5.11 -3.66
N ASP A 349 -8.90 5.79 -2.63
CA ASP A 349 -7.78 6.72 -2.77
C ASP A 349 -6.51 6.02 -3.29
N ILE A 350 -6.18 4.83 -2.76
CA ILE A 350 -5.04 4.02 -3.22
C ILE A 350 -5.22 3.59 -4.68
N LYS A 351 -6.41 3.07 -5.04
CA LYS A 351 -6.70 2.65 -6.42
C LYS A 351 -6.60 3.83 -7.39
N ASN A 352 -7.16 5.00 -7.04
CA ASN A 352 -7.03 6.22 -7.84
C ASN A 352 -5.58 6.71 -7.94
N PHE A 353 -4.82 6.64 -6.85
CA PHE A 353 -3.41 7.00 -6.85
C PHE A 353 -2.60 6.10 -7.79
N ILE A 354 -2.74 4.78 -7.67
CA ILE A 354 -1.97 3.82 -8.47
C ILE A 354 -2.43 3.81 -9.93
N TYR A 355 -3.72 3.63 -10.20
CA TYR A 355 -4.22 3.46 -11.56
C TYR A 355 -4.42 4.79 -12.30
N GLY A 356 -4.89 5.82 -11.60
CA GLY A 356 -5.12 7.15 -12.17
C GLY A 356 -3.83 7.97 -12.21
N LYS A 357 -3.36 8.43 -11.03
CA LYS A 357 -2.26 9.40 -10.94
C LYS A 357 -0.91 8.85 -11.40
N MET A 358 -0.61 7.59 -11.09
CA MET A 358 0.66 6.95 -11.48
C MET A 358 0.58 6.17 -12.80
N THR A 359 -0.61 6.03 -13.41
CA THR A 359 -0.85 5.23 -14.63
C THR A 359 -0.36 3.77 -14.49
N ASN A 360 -0.62 3.19 -13.32
CA ASN A 360 -0.08 1.92 -12.85
C ASN A 360 1.45 1.93 -12.61
N VAL A 361 1.90 1.09 -11.69
CA VAL A 361 3.30 0.97 -11.26
C VAL A 361 3.78 -0.46 -11.42
N SER A 362 5.09 -0.67 -11.54
CA SER A 362 5.61 -2.04 -11.49
C SER A 362 5.53 -2.56 -10.05
N THR A 363 5.04 -3.79 -9.87
CA THR A 363 4.83 -4.41 -8.55
C THR A 363 6.11 -4.48 -7.72
N LYS A 364 7.29 -4.55 -8.35
CA LYS A 364 8.56 -4.53 -7.61
C LYS A 364 8.85 -3.20 -6.90
N TYR A 365 8.18 -2.12 -7.28
CA TYR A 365 8.22 -0.82 -6.61
C TYR A 365 6.93 -0.51 -5.86
N LEU A 366 5.91 -1.40 -5.89
CA LEU A 366 4.59 -1.10 -5.35
C LEU A 366 4.67 -0.72 -3.87
N GLN A 367 5.48 -1.40 -3.06
CA GLN A 367 5.69 -1.02 -1.66
C GLN A 367 6.25 0.41 -1.51
N ASP A 368 7.18 0.85 -2.37
CA ASP A 368 7.70 2.22 -2.33
C ASP A 368 6.58 3.23 -2.63
N TYR A 369 5.74 2.95 -3.63
CA TYR A 369 4.61 3.82 -3.97
C TYR A 369 3.51 3.83 -2.89
N ILE A 370 3.22 2.69 -2.26
CA ILE A 370 2.28 2.59 -1.15
C ILE A 370 2.80 3.31 0.09
N GLY A 371 4.09 3.16 0.41
CA GLY A 371 4.71 3.88 1.52
C GLY A 371 4.74 5.39 1.27
N TYR A 372 5.03 5.82 0.04
CA TYR A 372 4.95 7.24 -0.36
C TYR A 372 3.53 7.80 -0.25
N PHE A 373 2.53 7.05 -0.73
CA PHE A 373 1.12 7.43 -0.56
C PHE A 373 0.76 7.58 0.93
N THR A 374 1.18 6.61 1.76
CA THR A 374 0.95 6.60 3.21
C THR A 374 1.61 7.81 3.88
N TYR A 375 2.85 8.14 3.50
CA TYR A 375 3.56 9.32 3.99
C TYR A 375 2.78 10.61 3.69
N ILE A 376 2.30 10.79 2.45
CA ILE A 376 1.51 11.97 2.07
C ILE A 376 0.19 12.05 2.84
N ARG A 377 -0.50 10.91 3.02
CA ARG A 377 -1.77 10.87 3.74
C ARG A 377 -1.56 11.27 5.21
N ASN A 378 -0.53 10.72 5.85
CA ASN A 378 -0.17 11.07 7.22
C ASN A 378 0.39 12.50 7.36
N TRP A 379 1.02 13.05 6.32
CA TRP A 379 1.38 14.46 6.26
C TRP A 379 0.15 15.35 6.38
N ARG A 380 -0.92 15.04 5.64
CA ARG A 380 -2.18 15.80 5.73
C ARG A 380 -2.76 15.77 7.13
N VAL A 381 -2.71 14.62 7.81
CA VAL A 381 -3.22 14.50 9.18
C VAL A 381 -2.38 15.34 10.16
N ARG A 382 -1.04 15.29 10.05
CA ARG A 382 -0.15 16.10 10.91
C ARG A 382 -0.27 17.61 10.67
N ASN A 383 -0.38 18.04 9.40
CA ASN A 383 -0.23 19.45 9.03
C ASN A 383 -1.55 20.13 8.62
N GLY A 384 -2.65 19.38 8.52
CA GLY A 384 -3.96 19.90 8.12
C GLY A 384 -4.16 20.11 6.60
N HIS A 385 -3.12 19.94 5.78
CA HIS A 385 -3.18 20.07 4.32
C HIS A 385 -2.22 19.11 3.61
N TYR A 386 -2.44 18.87 2.31
CA TYR A 386 -1.51 18.09 1.49
C TYR A 386 -0.22 18.89 1.20
N PRO A 387 0.93 18.22 1.05
CA PRO A 387 2.22 18.88 0.79
C PRO A 387 2.36 19.31 -0.67
N THR A 388 1.62 20.34 -1.07
CA THR A 388 1.59 20.81 -2.47
C THR A 388 2.48 22.02 -2.71
N SER A 389 2.89 22.74 -1.66
CA SER A 389 3.68 23.97 -1.79
C SER A 389 5.18 23.70 -1.85
N GLN A 390 5.94 24.67 -2.38
CA GLN A 390 7.40 24.63 -2.38
C GLN A 390 7.97 24.56 -0.95
N LYS A 391 7.33 25.23 0.02
CA LYS A 391 7.75 25.19 1.44
C LYS A 391 7.58 23.80 2.05
N ASP A 392 6.51 23.10 1.68
CA ASP A 392 6.30 21.71 2.08
C ASP A 392 7.37 20.81 1.48
N ALA A 393 7.64 20.96 0.18
CA ALA A 393 8.68 20.21 -0.51
C ALA A 393 10.06 20.44 0.16
N GLU A 394 10.40 21.66 0.54
CA GLU A 394 11.64 21.94 1.27
C GLU A 394 11.69 21.26 2.64
N THR A 395 10.59 21.30 3.39
CA THR A 395 10.50 20.64 4.70
C THR A 395 10.68 19.13 4.57
N ILE A 396 9.96 18.51 3.62
CA ILE A 396 10.06 17.08 3.32
C ILE A 396 11.48 16.73 2.85
N PHE A 397 12.10 17.58 2.04
CA PHE A 397 13.46 17.33 1.57
C PHE A 397 14.47 17.31 2.71
N ILE A 398 14.32 18.20 3.69
CA ILE A 398 15.13 18.18 4.91
C ILE A 398 14.88 16.91 5.73
N GLU A 399 13.63 16.45 5.86
CA GLU A 399 13.32 15.15 6.49
C GLU A 399 14.03 14.00 5.76
N ILE A 400 13.96 13.95 4.42
CA ILE A 400 14.66 12.95 3.57
C ILE A 400 16.17 12.94 3.83
N LEU A 401 16.81 14.12 3.90
CA LEU A 401 18.25 14.21 4.16
C LEU A 401 18.62 13.71 5.56
N LYS A 402 17.78 13.97 6.56
CA LYS A 402 17.99 13.52 7.94
C LYS A 402 17.78 12.02 8.10
N ALA A 403 16.83 11.43 7.38
CA ALA A 403 16.54 10.00 7.40
C ALA A 403 17.65 9.16 6.75
N LYS A 404 18.43 9.75 5.83
CA LYS A 404 19.57 9.09 5.15
C LYS A 404 19.15 7.79 4.44
N LYS A 405 17.96 7.82 3.85
CA LYS A 405 17.42 6.76 3.00
C LYS A 405 17.70 7.13 1.56
N ASN A 406 18.59 6.39 0.91
CA ASN A 406 18.97 6.61 -0.48
C ASN A 406 18.82 5.32 -1.27
N LEU A 407 18.46 5.45 -2.54
CA LEU A 407 18.33 4.35 -3.48
C LEU A 407 19.29 4.58 -4.64
N THR A 408 20.25 3.69 -4.84
CA THR A 408 21.25 3.83 -5.90
C THR A 408 20.70 3.35 -7.25
N SER A 409 21.28 3.85 -8.35
CA SER A 409 20.93 3.38 -9.70
C SER A 409 21.22 1.88 -9.89
N THR A 410 22.24 1.36 -9.21
CA THR A 410 22.58 -0.08 -9.21
C THR A 410 21.49 -0.90 -8.55
N GLU A 411 21.04 -0.50 -7.36
CA GLU A 411 19.94 -1.17 -6.65
C GLU A 411 18.65 -1.14 -7.47
N VAL A 412 18.31 -0.01 -8.11
CA VAL A 412 17.14 0.08 -9.00
C VAL A 412 17.23 -0.91 -10.17
N ARG A 413 18.41 -1.02 -10.80
CA ARG A 413 18.63 -1.95 -11.92
C ARG A 413 18.55 -3.41 -11.48
N GLN A 414 19.00 -3.72 -10.27
CA GLN A 414 19.03 -5.06 -9.70
C GLN A 414 17.75 -5.40 -8.92
N LYS A 415 16.82 -4.46 -8.72
CA LYS A 415 15.59 -4.70 -7.96
C LYS A 415 14.73 -5.74 -8.67
N GLU A 416 14.47 -6.83 -7.97
CA GLU A 416 13.61 -7.94 -8.36
C GLU A 416 12.35 -7.98 -7.48
N LEU A 417 11.31 -8.64 -7.99
CA LEU A 417 10.07 -8.84 -7.24
C LEU A 417 10.27 -9.95 -6.19
N LYS A 418 10.51 -9.55 -4.94
CA LYS A 418 10.61 -10.44 -3.79
C LYS A 418 9.38 -10.26 -2.90
N LEU A 419 8.30 -10.96 -3.24
CA LEU A 419 7.08 -11.00 -2.42
C LEU A 419 6.72 -12.45 -2.13
N SER A 420 6.10 -12.69 -0.98
CA SER A 420 5.43 -13.95 -0.68
C SER A 420 4.40 -14.23 -1.78
N LYS A 421 4.27 -15.50 -2.16
CA LYS A 421 3.28 -15.96 -3.13
C LYS A 421 2.60 -17.20 -2.56
N PRO A 422 1.37 -17.52 -2.99
CA PRO A 422 0.72 -18.74 -2.57
C PRO A 422 1.57 -19.94 -3.01
N SER A 423 1.60 -20.99 -2.20
CA SER A 423 2.45 -22.15 -2.49
C SER A 423 2.06 -22.82 -3.81
N PRO A 424 2.99 -23.47 -4.53
CA PRO A 424 2.68 -24.21 -5.75
C PRO A 424 1.58 -25.27 -5.52
N ARG A 425 1.57 -25.91 -4.36
CA ARG A 425 0.54 -26.87 -3.96
C ARG A 425 -0.82 -26.21 -3.84
N TYR A 426 -0.91 -25.08 -3.14
CA TYR A 426 -2.16 -24.31 -3.03
C TYR A 426 -2.65 -23.86 -4.40
N MET A 427 -1.77 -23.33 -5.25
CA MET A 427 -2.14 -22.91 -6.60
C MET A 427 -2.66 -24.07 -7.45
N LYS A 428 -2.12 -25.28 -7.31
CA LYS A 428 -2.63 -26.47 -7.99
C LYS A 428 -4.06 -26.79 -7.55
N VAL A 429 -4.32 -26.80 -6.23
CA VAL A 429 -5.66 -27.07 -5.70
C VAL A 429 -6.64 -25.98 -6.11
N LEU A 430 -6.28 -24.70 -5.99
CA LEU A 430 -7.11 -23.57 -6.41
C LEU A 430 -7.53 -23.70 -7.89
N LYS A 431 -6.60 -24.09 -8.77
CA LYS A 431 -6.89 -24.33 -10.19
C LYS A 431 -7.92 -25.43 -10.39
N GLU A 432 -7.67 -26.60 -9.81
CA GLU A 432 -8.54 -27.77 -9.94
C GLU A 432 -9.95 -27.51 -9.40
N GLU A 433 -10.05 -26.86 -8.24
CA GLU A 433 -11.34 -26.56 -7.61
C GLU A 433 -12.09 -25.46 -8.36
N THR A 434 -11.38 -24.46 -8.91
CA THR A 434 -12.00 -23.39 -9.72
C THR A 434 -12.62 -23.98 -10.99
N GLU A 435 -11.92 -24.86 -11.70
CA GLU A 435 -12.45 -25.49 -12.91
C GLU A 435 -13.69 -26.35 -12.61
N LYS A 436 -13.65 -27.15 -11.54
CA LYS A 436 -14.83 -27.92 -11.11
C LYS A 436 -16.01 -27.01 -10.77
N ALA A 437 -15.77 -25.93 -10.03
CA ALA A 437 -16.81 -24.98 -9.66
C ALA A 437 -17.43 -24.30 -10.88
N ARG A 438 -16.62 -23.91 -11.88
CA ARG A 438 -17.11 -23.34 -13.15
C ARG A 438 -18.06 -24.29 -13.88
N THR A 439 -17.72 -25.58 -13.94
CA THR A 439 -18.58 -26.60 -14.57
C THR A 439 -19.88 -26.80 -13.81
N VAL A 440 -19.83 -26.89 -12.48
CA VAL A 440 -21.02 -27.16 -11.65
C VAL A 440 -21.97 -25.96 -11.60
N ILE A 441 -21.44 -24.75 -11.47
CA ILE A 441 -22.21 -23.51 -11.37
C ILE A 441 -22.72 -23.05 -12.74
N ASP A 442 -22.18 -23.62 -13.83
CA ASP A 442 -22.40 -23.19 -15.21
C ASP A 442 -22.05 -21.70 -15.40
N ASN A 443 -20.88 -21.32 -14.88
CA ASN A 443 -20.36 -19.95 -15.01
C ASN A 443 -18.85 -19.97 -15.27
N PRO A 444 -18.39 -19.67 -16.50
CA PRO A 444 -16.97 -19.70 -16.85
C PRO A 444 -16.15 -18.60 -16.17
N TYR A 445 -16.79 -17.57 -15.62
CA TYR A 445 -16.13 -16.44 -14.94
C TYR A 445 -15.98 -16.65 -13.44
N PHE A 446 -16.51 -17.76 -12.89
CA PHE A 446 -16.40 -18.04 -11.46
C PHE A 446 -14.93 -18.11 -11.01
N LYS A 447 -14.63 -17.44 -9.90
CA LYS A 447 -13.34 -17.40 -9.21
C LYS A 447 -13.57 -17.37 -7.71
N PHE A 448 -12.75 -18.08 -6.95
CA PHE A 448 -12.77 -17.97 -5.48
C PHE A 448 -12.24 -16.60 -5.02
N ASN A 449 -12.83 -16.06 -3.97
CA ASN A 449 -12.39 -14.85 -3.29
C ASN A 449 -12.27 -15.10 -1.77
N GLU A 450 -11.82 -14.09 -1.01
CA GLU A 450 -11.63 -14.24 0.44
C GLU A 450 -12.96 -14.34 1.21
N GLU A 451 -14.05 -13.80 0.64
CA GLU A 451 -15.39 -13.79 1.24
C GLU A 451 -16.12 -15.14 1.16
N ASP A 452 -15.67 -16.05 0.31
CA ASP A 452 -16.23 -17.41 0.24
C ASP A 452 -16.00 -18.21 1.53
N GLY A 453 -15.17 -17.72 2.46
CA GLY A 453 -14.85 -18.42 3.70
C GLY A 453 -14.04 -19.71 3.47
N VAL A 454 -13.51 -19.91 2.25
CA VAL A 454 -12.66 -21.04 1.91
C VAL A 454 -11.26 -20.77 2.46
N LEU A 455 -11.07 -21.06 3.74
CA LEU A 455 -9.78 -20.98 4.43
C LEU A 455 -8.81 -22.02 3.90
N SER A 456 -9.34 -23.22 3.69
CA SER A 456 -8.70 -24.33 3.01
C SER A 456 -9.72 -24.99 2.10
N PHE A 457 -9.23 -25.63 1.03
CA PHE A 457 -10.07 -26.52 0.21
C PHE A 457 -10.35 -27.87 0.91
N ASN A 458 -10.15 -27.96 2.23
CA ASN A 458 -10.55 -29.11 3.04
C ASN A 458 -12.03 -28.97 3.40
N LYS A 459 -12.87 -29.81 2.78
CA LYS A 459 -14.33 -29.79 2.95
C LYS A 459 -14.78 -29.87 4.41
N ARG A 460 -14.06 -30.63 5.24
CA ARG A 460 -14.44 -30.81 6.65
C ARG A 460 -14.24 -29.53 7.44
N GLU A 461 -13.08 -28.90 7.27
CA GLU A 461 -12.76 -27.63 7.94
C GLU A 461 -13.76 -26.56 7.53
N TYR A 462 -13.98 -26.40 6.21
CA TYR A 462 -14.98 -25.48 5.69
C TYR A 462 -16.38 -25.70 6.30
N LEU A 463 -16.88 -26.94 6.32
CA LEU A 463 -18.19 -27.26 6.89
C LEU A 463 -18.28 -27.04 8.41
N LEU A 464 -17.17 -27.18 9.15
CA LEU A 464 -17.13 -26.92 10.58
C LEU A 464 -17.22 -25.43 10.89
N ASP A 465 -16.63 -24.59 10.03
CA ASP A 465 -16.60 -23.14 10.19
C ASP A 465 -17.91 -22.46 9.77
N LEU A 466 -18.78 -23.16 9.03
CA LEU A 466 -20.08 -22.61 8.62
C LEU A 466 -21.02 -22.38 9.81
N PRO A 467 -21.80 -21.26 9.80
CA PRO A 467 -22.89 -21.07 10.73
C PRO A 467 -23.89 -22.23 10.68
N LYS A 468 -24.48 -22.58 11.84
CA LYS A 468 -25.47 -23.67 11.93
C LYS A 468 -26.63 -23.52 10.94
N SER A 469 -27.08 -22.29 10.70
CA SER A 469 -28.15 -21.97 9.75
C SER A 469 -27.80 -22.40 8.31
N ARG A 470 -26.57 -22.13 7.86
CA ARG A 470 -26.07 -22.58 6.54
C ARG A 470 -25.89 -24.09 6.48
N LEU A 471 -25.34 -24.68 7.54
CA LEU A 471 -25.19 -26.14 7.61
C LEU A 471 -26.56 -26.85 7.57
N TYR A 472 -27.59 -26.25 8.18
CA TYR A 472 -28.98 -26.70 8.09
C TYR A 472 -29.57 -26.57 6.69
N ALA A 473 -29.25 -25.52 5.94
CA ALA A 473 -29.67 -25.36 4.56
C ALA A 473 -29.05 -26.45 3.67
N ILE A 474 -27.74 -26.70 3.81
CA ILE A 474 -27.02 -27.78 3.11
C ILE A 474 -27.64 -29.14 3.47
N ALA A 475 -27.86 -29.41 4.76
CA ALA A 475 -28.43 -30.67 5.20
C ALA A 475 -29.86 -30.91 4.71
N LYS A 476 -30.65 -29.83 4.56
CA LYS A 476 -31.98 -29.87 3.95
C LYS A 476 -31.92 -30.21 2.46
N GLU A 477 -30.98 -29.61 1.72
CA GLU A 477 -30.73 -29.91 0.30
C GLU A 477 -30.22 -31.36 0.11
N CYS A 478 -29.46 -31.87 1.07
CA CYS A 478 -29.02 -33.28 1.13
C CYS A 478 -30.12 -34.26 1.61
N HIS A 479 -31.34 -33.80 1.88
CA HIS A 479 -32.44 -34.61 2.42
C HIS A 479 -32.10 -35.40 3.71
N ILE A 480 -31.22 -34.86 4.56
CA ILE A 480 -30.79 -35.54 5.80
C ILE A 480 -31.94 -35.50 6.83
N PRO A 481 -32.44 -36.64 7.33
CA PRO A 481 -33.54 -36.65 8.28
C PRO A 481 -33.08 -36.14 9.65
N ARG A 482 -33.95 -35.39 10.35
CA ARG A 482 -33.72 -34.92 11.73
C ARG A 482 -32.44 -34.09 11.93
N TYR A 483 -31.91 -33.48 10.87
CA TYR A 483 -30.65 -32.73 10.89
C TYR A 483 -30.58 -31.65 12.00
N LYS A 484 -31.69 -31.00 12.34
CA LYS A 484 -31.77 -29.99 13.43
C LYS A 484 -31.48 -30.56 14.83
N LYS A 485 -31.63 -31.87 15.02
CA LYS A 485 -31.39 -32.55 16.31
C LYS A 485 -29.96 -33.07 16.45
N LEU A 486 -29.15 -33.00 15.38
CA LEU A 486 -27.78 -33.49 15.40
C LEU A 486 -26.85 -32.44 16.02
N ALA A 487 -25.88 -32.92 16.80
CA ALA A 487 -24.75 -32.09 17.23
C ALA A 487 -23.96 -31.61 16.00
N HIS A 488 -23.32 -30.43 16.09
CA HIS A 488 -22.64 -29.78 14.96
C HIS A 488 -21.66 -30.73 14.24
N TRP A 489 -20.80 -31.40 15.00
CA TRP A 489 -19.82 -32.34 14.47
C TRP A 489 -20.45 -33.56 13.79
N SER A 490 -21.52 -34.10 14.38
CA SER A 490 -22.27 -35.23 13.82
C SER A 490 -22.96 -34.83 12.52
N LEU A 491 -23.53 -33.63 12.47
CA LEU A 491 -24.17 -33.09 11.28
C LEU A 491 -23.16 -32.93 10.13
N VAL A 492 -22.00 -32.30 10.40
CA VAL A 492 -20.92 -32.18 9.41
C VAL A 492 -20.48 -33.56 8.91
N SER A 493 -20.34 -34.54 9.81
CA SER A 493 -19.95 -35.90 9.43
C SER A 493 -20.96 -36.61 8.53
N VAL A 494 -22.27 -36.35 8.71
CA VAL A 494 -23.33 -36.91 7.84
C VAL A 494 -23.40 -36.18 6.50
N VAL A 495 -23.20 -34.87 6.50
CA VAL A 495 -23.12 -34.03 5.28
C VAL A 495 -21.92 -34.45 4.42
N LEU A 496 -20.77 -34.72 5.02
CA LEU A 496 -19.55 -35.17 4.32
C LEU A 496 -19.69 -36.53 3.63
N LYS A 497 -20.65 -37.36 4.05
CA LYS A 497 -20.88 -38.70 3.46
C LYS A 497 -21.72 -38.64 2.18
N GLN A 498 -22.30 -37.49 1.84
CA GLN A 498 -23.09 -37.35 0.62
C GLN A 498 -22.17 -37.32 -0.61
N GLU A 499 -22.48 -38.12 -1.62
CA GLU A 499 -21.63 -38.27 -2.81
C GLU A 499 -21.50 -36.97 -3.61
N ASN A 500 -22.56 -36.15 -3.65
CA ASN A 500 -22.63 -34.88 -4.37
C ASN A 500 -22.33 -33.65 -3.49
N ILE A 501 -21.75 -33.83 -2.30
CA ILE A 501 -21.54 -32.71 -1.37
C ILE A 501 -20.71 -31.58 -1.99
N GLN A 502 -19.72 -31.90 -2.83
CA GLN A 502 -18.88 -30.88 -3.45
C GLN A 502 -19.72 -29.92 -4.31
N ASP A 503 -20.61 -30.49 -5.11
CA ASP A 503 -21.43 -29.73 -6.06
C ASP A 503 -22.44 -28.86 -5.30
N ILE A 504 -23.01 -29.40 -4.23
CA ILE A 504 -23.88 -28.65 -3.31
C ILE A 504 -23.12 -27.46 -2.71
N LEU A 505 -21.86 -27.64 -2.28
CA LEU A 505 -21.06 -26.55 -1.73
C LEU A 505 -20.79 -25.45 -2.76
N TYR A 506 -20.47 -25.81 -4.00
CA TYR A 506 -20.30 -24.83 -5.09
C TYR A 506 -21.59 -24.06 -5.39
N GLN A 507 -22.72 -24.77 -5.45
CA GLN A 507 -24.03 -24.16 -5.67
C GLN A 507 -24.43 -23.21 -4.52
N GLN A 508 -24.13 -23.58 -3.28
CA GLN A 508 -24.36 -22.71 -2.12
C GLN A 508 -23.48 -21.46 -2.15
N LEU A 509 -22.19 -21.61 -2.45
CA LEU A 509 -21.28 -20.47 -2.65
C LEU A 509 -21.81 -19.50 -3.72
N ALA A 510 -22.29 -20.03 -4.85
CA ALA A 510 -22.89 -19.22 -5.91
C ALA A 510 -24.15 -18.46 -5.43
N LYS A 511 -25.05 -19.13 -4.69
CA LYS A 511 -26.29 -18.52 -4.16
C LYS A 511 -26.00 -17.39 -3.16
N ASP A 512 -24.95 -17.54 -2.36
CA ASP A 512 -24.59 -16.59 -1.30
C ASP A 512 -23.92 -15.31 -1.82
N ARG A 513 -23.37 -15.34 -3.04
CA ARG A 513 -22.65 -14.20 -3.61
C ARG A 513 -23.56 -13.04 -4.01
N ASN A 514 -23.01 -11.83 -3.89
CA ASN A 514 -23.64 -10.61 -4.40
C ASN A 514 -23.61 -10.57 -5.92
N GLN A 515 -22.49 -10.96 -6.51
CA GLN A 515 -22.25 -11.04 -7.94
C GLN A 515 -21.48 -12.33 -8.25
N LEU A 516 -21.86 -13.00 -9.34
CA LEU A 516 -21.20 -14.23 -9.80
C LEU A 516 -20.03 -13.96 -10.76
N ILE A 517 -19.91 -12.72 -11.22
CA ILE A 517 -18.91 -12.26 -12.18
C ILE A 517 -18.24 -11.05 -11.54
N ASP A 518 -16.91 -11.05 -11.45
CA ASP A 518 -16.18 -9.94 -10.84
C ASP A 518 -16.32 -8.67 -11.70
N GLU A 519 -16.24 -7.49 -11.08
CA GLU A 519 -16.32 -6.21 -11.79
C GLU A 519 -15.31 -6.10 -12.94
N GLU A 520 -14.09 -6.62 -12.76
CA GLU A 520 -13.06 -6.63 -13.81
C GLU A 520 -13.52 -7.42 -15.06
N ASP A 521 -14.20 -8.56 -14.87
CA ASP A 521 -14.76 -9.35 -15.97
C ASP A 521 -15.93 -8.61 -16.63
N LEU A 522 -16.84 -8.01 -15.85
CA LEU A 522 -17.96 -7.21 -16.37
C LEU A 522 -17.47 -6.01 -17.21
N GLU A 523 -16.42 -5.35 -16.76
CA GLU A 523 -15.79 -4.25 -17.50
C GLU A 523 -15.15 -4.73 -18.81
N VAL A 524 -14.51 -5.91 -18.81
CA VAL A 524 -13.98 -6.53 -20.02
C VAL A 524 -15.10 -6.85 -20.99
N MET A 525 -16.19 -7.48 -20.54
CA MET A 525 -17.37 -7.78 -21.36
C MET A 525 -17.93 -6.52 -22.02
N LYS A 526 -18.15 -5.46 -21.22
CA LYS A 526 -18.63 -4.16 -21.70
C LYS A 526 -17.69 -3.56 -22.75
N SER A 527 -16.38 -3.63 -22.53
CA SER A 527 -15.38 -3.09 -23.47
C SER A 527 -15.23 -3.91 -24.76
N SER A 528 -15.61 -5.19 -24.72
CA SER A 528 -15.53 -6.12 -25.86
C SER A 528 -16.78 -6.09 -26.74
N GLY A 529 -17.77 -5.24 -26.42
CA GLY A 529 -19.05 -5.15 -27.13
C GLY A 529 -20.01 -6.30 -26.83
N TYR A 530 -19.74 -7.12 -25.80
CA TYR A 530 -20.68 -8.14 -25.33
C TYR A 530 -21.81 -7.45 -24.55
N VAL A 531 -23.02 -7.50 -25.12
CA VAL A 531 -24.25 -7.21 -24.40
C VAL A 531 -24.58 -8.46 -23.57
N LEU A 532 -24.75 -8.28 -22.26
CA LEU A 532 -25.09 -9.32 -21.28
C LEU A 532 -26.38 -10.05 -21.64
#